data_AF-C6Y138-F1
#
_entry.id   AF-C6Y138-F1
#
_cell.length_a   1.000
_cell.length_b   1.000
_cell.length_c   1.000
_cell.angle_alpha   90.00
_cell.angle_beta   90.00
_cell.angle_gamma   90.00
#
_symmetry.space_group_name_H-M   'P 1'
#
loop_
_entity.id
_entity.type
_entity.pdbx_description
1 polymer ?
#
loop_
_entity_poly.entity_id
_entity_poly.type
_entity_poly.pdbx_seq_one_letter_code
_entity_poly.pdbx_strand_id
1 'polypeptide(L)' 'MEQFRIEVADNGRGHFYNIKSLGNSRYQIYVEEDTIGTIQLDEKDHAHCESQGCELDMPLLNSIRDAIHAHEQAKG' A
#
# COMPACT_ATOMS: atom_id res chain seq x y z
N MET A 1 -11.46 -7.67 -9.32
CA MET A 1 -10.17 -7.26 -8.73
C MET A 1 -9.98 -5.80 -9.06
N GLU A 2 -9.87 -4.95 -8.05
CA GLU A 2 -9.77 -3.50 -8.23
C GLU A 2 -8.31 -3.05 -8.23
N GLN A 3 -8.01 -2.08 -9.09
CA GLN A 3 -6.74 -1.36 -9.11
C GLN A 3 -7.03 0.12 -8.94
N PHE A 4 -6.24 0.77 -8.11
CA PHE A 4 -6.34 2.19 -7.86
C PHE A 4 -4.95 2.79 -7.64
N ARG A 5 -4.86 4.10 -7.78
CA ARG A 5 -3.61 4.83 -7.61
C ARG A 5 -3.72 5.71 -6.38
N ILE A 6 -2.70 5.69 -5.54
CA ILE A 6 -2.58 6.56 -4.36
C ILE A 6 -1.42 7.53 -4.55
N GLU A 7 -1.52 8.67 -3.89
CA GLU A 7 -0.42 9.60 -3.69
C GLU A 7 -0.02 9.59 -2.22
N VAL A 8 1.28 9.47 -1.97
CA VAL A 8 1.86 9.37 -0.64
C VAL A 8 2.99 10.39 -0.53
N ALA A 9 2.97 11.19 0.53
CA ALA A 9 4.07 12.11 0.81
C ALA A 9 5.20 11.36 1.51
N ASP A 10 6.38 11.30 0.88
CA ASP A 10 7.62 10.85 1.50
C ASP A 10 8.69 11.94 1.39
N ASN A 11 9.38 12.24 2.49
CA ASN A 11 10.43 13.27 2.54
C ASN A 11 10.04 14.64 1.92
N GLY A 12 8.76 15.02 2.02
CA GLY A 12 8.22 16.27 1.46
C GLY A 12 7.96 16.25 -0.06
N ARG A 13 8.03 15.08 -0.69
CA ARG A 13 7.69 14.86 -2.10
C ARG A 13 6.50 13.92 -2.22
N GLY A 14 5.60 14.21 -3.16
CA GLY A 14 4.50 13.32 -3.51
C GLY A 14 5.01 12.18 -4.38
N HIS A 15 4.78 10.95 -3.96
CA HIS A 15 5.08 9.72 -4.68
C HIS A 15 3.77 9.02 -5.04
N PHE A 16 3.72 8.47 -6.25
CA PHE A 16 2.54 7.76 -6.71
C PHE A 16 2.79 6.26 -6.74
N TYR A 17 1.84 5.52 -6.19
CA TYR A 17 1.88 4.07 -6.15
C TYR A 17 0.59 3.52 -6.76
N ASN A 18 0.74 2.49 -7.59
CA ASN A 18 -0.39 1.71 -8.08
C ASN A 18 -0.64 0.57 -7.09
N ILE A 19 -1.89 0.42 -6.68
CA ILE A 19 -2.32 -0.58 -5.70
C ILE A 19 -3.29 -1.53 -6.37
N LYS A 20 -3.05 -2.82 -6.24
CA LYS A 20 -3.97 -3.88 -6.69
C LYS A 20 -4.49 -4.64 -5.50
N SER A 21 -5.80 -4.66 -5.33
CA SER A 21 -6.45 -5.52 -4.35
C SER A 21 -6.37 -6.97 -4.81
N LEU A 22 -5.77 -7.82 -3.97
CA LEU A 22 -5.68 -9.27 -4.17
C LEU A 22 -6.81 -10.03 -3.44
N GLY A 23 -7.63 -9.32 -2.66
CA GLY A 23 -8.64 -9.91 -1.77
C GLY A 23 -8.08 -10.23 -0.37
N ASN A 24 -8.97 -10.57 0.57
CA ASN A 24 -8.62 -10.85 1.99
C ASN A 24 -7.76 -9.73 2.63
N SER A 25 -8.08 -8.47 2.32
CA SER A 25 -7.32 -7.31 2.78
C SER A 25 -5.84 -7.31 2.38
N ARG A 26 -5.46 -8.05 1.33
CA ARG A 26 -4.12 -8.03 0.74
C ARG A 26 -4.05 -7.09 -0.44
N TYR A 27 -2.99 -6.32 -0.51
CA TYR A 27 -2.74 -5.31 -1.53
C TYR A 27 -1.32 -5.45 -2.06
N GLN A 28 -1.19 -5.50 -3.37
CA GLN A 28 0.10 -5.46 -4.04
C GLN A 28 0.41 -4.03 -4.48
N ILE A 29 1.64 -3.59 -4.22
CA ILE A 29 2.12 -2.24 -4.49
C ILE A 29 3.06 -2.30 -5.70
N TYR A 30 2.82 -1.41 -6.65
CA TYR A 30 3.61 -1.27 -7.86
C TYR A 30 4.07 0.17 -8.05
N VAL A 31 5.29 0.32 -8.54
CA VAL A 31 5.81 1.58 -9.10
C VAL A 31 6.10 1.31 -10.57
N GLU A 32 5.48 2.09 -11.45
CA GLU A 32 5.52 1.84 -12.90
C GLU A 32 5.07 0.40 -13.23
N GLU A 33 5.97 -0.48 -13.64
CA GLU A 33 5.70 -1.89 -13.95
C GLU A 33 6.27 -2.87 -12.90
N ASP A 34 7.03 -2.37 -11.92
CA ASP A 34 7.72 -3.19 -10.94
C ASP A 34 6.88 -3.38 -9.67
N THR A 35 6.79 -4.65 -9.22
CA THR A 35 6.22 -4.97 -7.91
C THR A 35 7.25 -4.66 -6.84
N ILE A 36 6.93 -3.69 -5.99
CA ILE A 36 7.81 -3.26 -4.91
C ILE A 36 7.37 -3.78 -3.54
N GLY A 37 6.26 -4.52 -3.46
CA GLY A 37 5.86 -5.17 -2.21
C GLY A 37 4.40 -5.63 -2.19
N THR A 38 4.06 -6.41 -1.17
CA THR A 38 2.70 -6.78 -0.84
C THR A 38 2.45 -6.50 0.63
N ILE A 39 1.33 -5.84 0.93
CA ILE A 39 0.91 -5.56 2.30
C ILE A 39 -0.41 -6.24 2.60
N GLN A 40 -0.60 -6.63 3.85
CA GLN A 40 -1.87 -7.11 4.36
C GLN A 40 -2.38 -6.13 5.41
N LEU A 41 -3.59 -5.61 5.21
CA LEU A 41 -4.29 -4.79 6.19
C LEU A 41 -5.09 -5.73 7.09
N ASP A 42 -4.43 -6.39 8.03
CA ASP A 42 -5.14 -7.08 9.11
C ASP A 42 -5.39 -6.12 10.29
N GLU A 43 -6.44 -6.38 11.05
CA GLU A 43 -6.84 -5.54 12.21
C GLU A 43 -6.00 -5.83 13.47
N LYS A 44 -5.04 -6.77 13.43
CA LYS A 44 -4.37 -7.30 14.63
C LYS A 44 -2.87 -7.07 14.69
N ASP A 45 -2.23 -6.82 13.55
CA ASP A 45 -0.79 -6.72 13.43
C ASP A 45 -0.43 -5.61 12.42
N HIS A 46 -0.25 -4.42 12.98
CA HIS A 46 0.15 -3.22 12.24
C HIS A 46 1.53 -3.33 11.56
N ALA A 47 2.28 -4.43 11.76
CA ALA A 47 3.66 -4.56 11.33
C ALA A 47 3.94 -5.73 10.36
N HIS A 48 2.93 -6.48 9.93
CA HIS A 48 3.16 -7.65 9.07
C HIS A 48 3.13 -7.30 7.59
N CYS A 49 4.28 -6.88 7.06
CA CYS A 49 4.57 -6.94 5.63
C CYS A 49 4.83 -8.41 5.25
N GLU A 50 3.79 -9.13 4.80
CA GLU A 50 3.94 -10.51 4.34
C GLU A 50 4.61 -10.58 2.96
N SER A 51 5.95 -10.66 2.99
CA SER A 51 6.83 -11.32 2.00
C SER A 51 7.14 -10.62 0.66
N GLN A 52 8.42 -10.78 0.30
CA GLN A 52 9.15 -10.41 -0.93
C GLN A 52 9.19 -8.92 -1.31
N GLY A 53 10.39 -8.33 -1.25
CA GLY A 53 10.67 -6.98 -1.72
C GLY A 53 10.39 -5.88 -0.69
N CYS A 54 10.74 -6.07 0.58
CA CYS A 54 10.62 -4.99 1.58
C CYS A 54 11.74 -3.92 1.38
N GLU A 55 11.85 -3.36 0.18
CA GLU A 55 12.67 -2.19 -0.11
C GLU A 55 12.02 -0.89 0.40
N LEU A 56 10.74 -0.97 0.78
CA LEU A 56 9.98 0.11 1.41
C LEU A 56 10.33 0.21 2.90
N ASP A 57 10.74 1.40 3.32
CA ASP A 57 10.95 1.72 4.72
C ASP A 57 9.61 1.83 5.48
N MET A 58 9.65 1.58 6.79
CA MET A 58 8.46 1.58 7.65
C MET A 58 7.62 2.88 7.57
N PRO A 59 8.21 4.09 7.51
CA PRO A 59 7.45 5.33 7.30
C PRO A 59 6.59 5.31 6.03
N LEU A 60 7.20 4.97 4.88
CA LEU A 60 6.51 4.93 3.61
C LEU A 60 5.42 3.86 3.59
N LEU A 61 5.70 2.68 4.15
CA LEU A 61 4.71 1.61 4.28
C LEU A 61 3.49 2.04 5.09
N ASN A 62 3.69 2.79 6.18
CA ASN A 62 2.59 3.35 6.96
C ASN A 62 1.76 4.36 6.14
N SER A 63 2.42 5.26 5.41
CA SER A 63 1.70 6.25 4.62
C SER A 63 0.92 5.63 3.44
N ILE A 64 1.46 4.57 2.81
CA ILE A 64 0.74 3.78 1.80
C ILE A 64 -0.51 3.14 2.41
N ARG A 65 -0.37 2.56 3.61
CA ARG A 65 -1.50 1.95 4.34
C ARG A 65 -2.60 2.97 4.64
N ASP A 66 -2.24 4.15 5.15
CA ASP A 66 -3.19 5.19 5.48
C ASP A 66 -3.96 5.66 4.23
N ALA A 67 -3.27 5.79 3.10
CA ALA A 67 -3.89 6.15 1.83
C ALA A 67 -4.84 5.07 1.29
N ILE A 68 -4.48 3.78 1.41
CA ILE A 68 -5.38 2.67 1.05
C ILE A 68 -6.62 2.68 1.95
N HIS A 69 -6.43 2.87 3.26
CA HIS A 69 -7.54 2.89 4.20
C HIS A 69 -8.50 4.08 3.95
N ALA A 70 -7.95 5.26 3.63
CA ALA A 70 -8.75 6.42 3.23
C ALA A 70 -9.52 6.18 1.93
N HIS A 71 -8.91 5.52 0.94
CA HIS A 71 -9.56 5.16 -0.32
C HIS A 71 -10.72 4.17 -0.13
N GLU A 72 -10.53 3.15 0.71
CA GLU A 72 -11.59 2.18 1.03
C GLU A 72 -12.74 2.84 1.81
N GLN A 73 -12.44 3.75 2.75
CA GLN A 73 -13.48 4.53 3.45
C GLN A 73 -14.25 5.46 2.51
N ALA A 74 -13.60 6.06 1.51
CA ALA A 74 -14.25 6.93 0.54
C ALA A 74 -15.16 6.18 -0.45
N LYS A 75 -15.00 4.86 -0.57
CA LYS A 75 -15.87 3.99 -1.37
C LYS A 75 -17.10 3.46 -0.63
N GLY A 76 -17.13 3.57 0.70
CA GLY A 76 -18.28 3.22 1.56
C GLY A 76 -19.25 4.37 1.73
#